data_AF-A0A6G3XD29-F1
#
_entry.id   AF-A0A6G3XD29-F1
#
_cell.length_a   1.000
_cell.length_b   1.000
_cell.length_c   1.000
_cell.angle_alpha   90.00
_cell.angle_beta   90.00
_cell.angle_gamma   90.00
#
_symmetry.space_group_name_H-M   'P 1'
#
loop_
_entity.id
_entity.type
_entity.pdbx_description
1 polymer ?
#
loop_
_entity_poly.entity_id
_entity_poly.type
_entity_poly.pdbx_seq_one_letter_code
_entity_poly.pdbx_strand_id
1 'polypeptide(L)'
;VALEVRGTGEEIRLTLRHQADGMAEGGAEALAACLRATLEALGGDRSVALSAPAMLDADASRALIEATHVTRTRDSAPAHWHRQVERAAERTPDATALR
;
A
#
# COMPACT_ATOMS: atom_id res chain seq x y z
N VAL A 1 -20.98 -7.63 7.67
CA VAL A 1 -19.79 -8.27 8.30
C VAL A 1 -20.03 -8.30 9.80
N ALA A 2 -19.73 -9.41 10.46
CA ALA A 2 -19.83 -9.54 11.91
C ALA A 2 -18.54 -10.11 12.48
N LEU A 3 -18.07 -9.59 13.62
CA LEU A 3 -16.91 -10.08 14.33
C LEU A 3 -17.37 -10.72 15.64
N GLU A 4 -17.06 -12.00 15.83
CA GLU A 4 -17.25 -12.70 17.09
C GLU A 4 -15.89 -12.85 17.79
N VAL A 5 -15.85 -12.53 19.09
CA VAL A 5 -14.65 -12.64 19.93
C VAL A 5 -14.96 -13.61 21.07
N ARG A 6 -14.09 -14.61 21.27
CA ARG A 6 -14.20 -15.56 22.38
C ARG A 6 -12.85 -15.71 23.07
N GLY A 7 -12.81 -15.51 24.39
CA GLY A 7 -11.66 -15.88 25.20
C GLY A 7 -11.62 -17.39 25.41
N THR A 8 -10.46 -18.01 25.19
CA THR A 8 -10.22 -19.44 25.38
C THR A 8 -8.94 -19.63 26.19
N GLY A 9 -9.05 -19.58 27.52
CA GLY A 9 -7.89 -19.65 28.40
C GLY A 9 -6.97 -18.44 28.22
N GLU A 10 -5.75 -18.69 27.77
CA GLU A 10 -4.74 -17.65 27.48
C GLU A 10 -4.84 -17.08 26.06
N GLU A 11 -5.76 -17.60 25.24
CA GLU A 11 -5.92 -17.19 23.84
C GLU A 11 -7.22 -16.41 23.62
N ILE A 12 -7.24 -15.58 22.58
CA ILE A 12 -8.45 -14.96 22.04
C ILE A 12 -8.70 -15.53 20.65
N ARG A 13 -9.89 -16.11 20.45
CA ARG A 13 -10.36 -16.56 19.15
C ARG A 13 -11.25 -15.50 18.51
N LEU A 14 -10.93 -15.15 17.28
CA LEU A 14 -11.66 -14.18 16.47
C LEU A 14 -12.29 -14.91 15.29
N THR A 15 -13.58 -14.70 15.07
CA THR A 15 -14.30 -15.24 13.91
C THR A 15 -14.90 -14.08 13.12
N LEU A 16 -14.39 -13.87 11.91
CA LEU A 16 -14.93 -12.90 10.98
C LEU A 16 -15.98 -13.58 10.08
N ARG A 17 -17.23 -13.15 10.20
CA ARG A 17 -18.33 -13.60 9.35
C ARG A 17 -18.62 -12.52 8.30
N HIS A 18 -18.50 -12.88 7.03
CA HIS A 18 -18.84 -12.00 5.92
C HIS A 18 -19.88 -12.66 5.02
N GLN A 19 -20.57 -11.85 4.22
CA GLN A 19 -21.42 -12.36 3.14
C GLN A 19 -20.50 -12.77 1.98
N ALA A 20 -20.85 -13.85 1.26
CA ALA A 20 -20.03 -14.39 0.18
C ALA A 20 -19.71 -13.33 -0.89
N ASP A 21 -20.72 -12.57 -1.32
CA ASP A 21 -20.57 -11.48 -2.31
C ASP A 21 -20.43 -10.09 -1.66
N GLY A 22 -20.23 -10.05 -0.34
CA GLY A 22 -20.13 -8.79 0.41
C GLY A 22 -18.74 -8.16 0.38
N MET A 23 -17.76 -8.83 -0.23
CA MET A 23 -16.37 -8.39 -0.32
C MET A 23 -15.79 -8.77 -1.68
N ALA A 24 -14.82 -7.99 -2.13
CA ALA A 24 -13.97 -8.40 -3.24
C ALA A 24 -13.15 -9.64 -2.85
N GLU A 25 -12.67 -10.37 -3.87
CA GLU A 25 -11.76 -11.49 -3.70
C GLU A 25 -10.56 -11.10 -2.82
N GLY A 26 -10.24 -11.91 -1.80
CA GLY A 26 -9.16 -11.63 -0.84
C GLY A 26 -9.50 -10.59 0.24
N GLY A 27 -10.68 -9.97 0.21
CA GLY A 27 -11.05 -8.90 1.14
C GLY A 27 -11.21 -9.37 2.59
N ALA A 28 -11.70 -10.59 2.80
CA ALA A 28 -11.87 -11.16 4.14
C ALA A 28 -10.51 -11.48 4.79
N GLU A 29 -9.59 -12.02 4.00
CA GLU A 29 -8.22 -12.34 4.38
C GLU A 29 -7.43 -11.06 4.71
N ALA A 30 -7.55 -10.02 3.88
CA ALA A 30 -6.95 -8.72 4.13
C ALA A 30 -7.47 -8.11 5.45
N LEU A 31 -8.78 -8.16 5.69
CA LEU A 31 -9.38 -7.66 6.93
C LEU A 31 -8.91 -8.46 8.16
N ALA A 32 -8.79 -9.78 8.03
CA ALA A 32 -8.28 -10.64 9.10
C ALA A 32 -6.81 -10.33 9.43
N ALA A 33 -5.97 -10.09 8.41
CA ALA A 33 -4.59 -9.66 8.61
C ALA A 33 -4.52 -8.31 9.34
N CYS A 34 -5.37 -7.34 8.95
CA CYS A 34 -5.42 -6.03 9.61
C CYS A 34 -5.85 -6.12 11.09
N LEU A 35 -6.84 -6.95 11.38
CA LEU A 35 -7.32 -7.19 12.74
C LEU A 35 -6.21 -7.78 13.62
N ARG A 36 -5.45 -8.75 13.09
CA ARG A 36 -4.32 -9.34 13.81
C ARG A 36 -3.24 -8.30 14.11
N ALA A 37 -2.80 -7.53 13.11
CA ALA A 37 -1.78 -6.49 13.29
C ALA A 37 -2.20 -5.44 14.33
N THR A 38 -3.47 -5.03 14.32
CA THR A 38 -4.01 -4.08 15.30
C THR A 38 -3.98 -4.65 16.72
N LEU A 39 -4.35 -5.92 16.90
CA LEU A 39 -4.35 -6.56 18.22
C LEU A 39 -2.94 -6.79 18.76
N GLU A 40 -1.98 -7.13 17.90
CA GLU A 40 -0.56 -7.23 18.26
C GLU A 40 -0.01 -5.88 18.74
N ALA A 41 -0.34 -4.78 18.03
CA ALA A 41 0.07 -3.44 18.42
C ALA A 41 -0.50 -3.01 19.79
N LEU A 42 -1.77 -3.34 20.07
CA LEU A 42 -2.42 -3.05 21.35
C LEU A 42 -1.95 -3.98 22.48
N GLY A 43 -1.51 -5.19 22.16
CA GLY A 43 -0.96 -6.16 23.12
C GLY A 43 0.39 -5.72 23.70
N GLY A 44 1.17 -4.94 22.96
CA GLY A 44 2.48 -4.43 23.40
C GLY A 44 2.41 -3.22 24.34
N ASP A 45 1.45 -2.31 24.12
CA ASP A 45 1.26 -1.12 24.96
C ASP A 45 -0.22 -0.68 24.99
N ARG A 46 -0.84 -0.83 26.17
CA ARG A 46 -2.25 -0.49 26.43
C ARG A 46 -2.53 1.01 26.49
N SER A 47 -1.50 1.84 26.51
CA SER A 47 -1.63 3.30 26.49
C SER A 47 -1.66 3.89 25.08
N VAL A 48 -1.48 3.05 24.06
CA VAL A 48 -1.53 3.45 22.65
C VAL A 48 -2.89 4.03 22.30
N ALA A 49 -2.90 5.28 21.83
CA ALA A 49 -4.09 5.92 21.29
C ALA A 49 -4.61 5.10 20.10
N LEU A 50 -5.91 4.82 20.03
CA LEU A 50 -6.53 3.99 18.97
C LEU A 50 -6.33 4.51 17.54
N SER A 51 -5.91 5.77 17.38
CA SER A 51 -5.55 6.38 16.09
C SER A 51 -4.13 6.08 15.63
N ALA A 52 -3.29 5.47 16.48
CA ALA A 52 -1.87 5.27 16.24
C ALA A 52 -1.46 3.88 15.68
N PRO A 53 -2.16 2.76 15.94
CA PRO A 53 -1.77 1.46 15.39
C PRO A 53 -1.82 1.46 13.87
N ALA A 54 -0.75 1.00 13.23
CA ALA A 54 -0.78 0.68 11.82
C ALA A 54 -1.73 -0.51 11.61
N MET A 55 -2.81 -0.29 10.86
CA MET A 55 -3.74 -1.37 10.49
C MET A 55 -3.10 -2.41 9.56
N LEU A 56 -1.98 -2.08 8.91
CA LEU A 56 -1.21 -3.00 8.09
C LEU A 56 0.10 -3.31 8.80
N ASP A 57 0.45 -4.59 8.84
CA ASP A 57 1.81 -4.99 9.20
C ASP A 57 2.82 -4.61 8.09
N ALA A 58 4.11 -4.77 8.38
CA ALA A 58 5.18 -4.37 7.47
C ALA A 58 5.13 -5.11 6.12
N ASP A 59 4.71 -6.37 6.12
CA ASP A 59 4.67 -7.21 4.92
C ASP A 59 3.46 -6.87 4.05
N ALA A 60 2.28 -6.67 4.66
CA ALA A 60 1.08 -6.21 3.97
C ALA A 60 1.26 -4.80 3.39
N SER A 61 1.94 -3.91 4.12
CA SER A 61 2.29 -2.58 3.62
C SER A 61 3.22 -2.69 2.39
N ARG A 62 4.24 -3.55 2.45
CA ARG A 62 5.15 -3.78 1.32
C ARG A 62 4.44 -4.35 0.10
N ALA A 63 3.60 -5.36 0.29
CA ALA A 63 2.82 -5.96 -0.78
C ALA A 63 1.88 -4.95 -1.45
N LEU A 64 1.24 -4.07 -0.66
CA LEU A 64 0.41 -3.00 -1.20
C LEU A 64 1.23 -2.00 -2.02
N ILE A 65 2.39 -1.58 -1.53
CA ILE A 65 3.30 -0.68 -2.25
C ILE A 65 3.74 -1.33 -3.57
N GLU A 66 4.16 -2.60 -3.56
CA GLU A 66 4.60 -3.29 -4.78
C GLU A 66 3.48 -3.42 -5.81
N ALA A 67 2.25 -3.71 -5.37
CA ALA A 67 1.10 -3.85 -6.25
C ALA A 67 0.62 -2.52 -6.85
N THR A 68 0.81 -1.40 -6.16
CA THR A 68 0.22 -0.10 -6.53
C THR A 68 1.23 0.91 -7.05
N HIS A 69 2.45 0.92 -6.51
CA HIS A 69 3.57 1.67 -7.05
C HIS A 69 4.30 0.87 -8.11
N VAL A 70 3.68 0.83 -9.30
CA VAL A 70 4.41 0.52 -10.54
C VAL A 70 5.41 1.64 -10.77
N THR A 71 6.60 1.49 -10.17
CA THR A 71 7.70 2.41 -10.42
C THR A 71 8.16 2.10 -11.83
N ARG A 72 7.72 2.92 -12.79
CA ARG A 72 8.23 2.84 -14.15
C ARG A 72 9.69 3.23 -14.10
N THR A 73 10.56 2.24 -13.98
CA THR A 73 12.01 2.43 -14.08
C THR A 73 12.25 3.13 -15.40
N ARG A 74 12.66 4.40 -15.36
CA ARG A 74 13.16 5.07 -16.55
C ARG A 74 14.50 4.42 -16.86
N ASP A 75 14.50 3.50 -17.83
CA ASP A 75 15.71 2.80 -18.31
C ASP A 75 16.78 3.74 -18.88
N SER A 76 16.47 5.02 -19.08
CA SER A 76 17.47 6.02 -19.43
C SER A 76 17.72 6.98 -18.28
N ALA A 77 19.00 7.16 -17.97
CA ALA A 77 19.45 8.35 -17.26
C ALA A 77 18.92 9.57 -18.03
N PRO A 78 18.06 10.41 -17.41
CA PRO A 78 17.51 11.55 -18.12
C PRO A 78 18.67 12.47 -18.48
N ALA A 79 18.89 12.67 -19.78
CA ALA A 79 19.81 13.71 -20.24
C ALA A 79 19.34 15.04 -19.61
N HIS A 80 20.28 15.84 -19.09
CA HIS A 80 19.97 17.17 -18.59
C HIS A 80 19.14 17.92 -19.65
N TRP A 81 18.12 18.65 -19.22
CA TRP A 81 17.12 19.25 -20.12
C TRP A 81 17.77 20.04 -21.27
N HIS A 82 18.89 20.73 -21.03
CA HIS A 82 19.63 21.49 -22.06
C HIS A 82 20.17 20.59 -23.19
N ARG A 83 20.65 19.37 -22.88
CA ARG A 83 21.10 18.41 -23.91
C ARG A 83 19.97 17.93 -24.80
N GLN A 84 18.75 17.91 -24.29
CA GLN A 84 17.57 17.56 -25.09
C GLN A 84 17.23 18.70 -26.07
N VAL A 85 17.39 19.95 -25.63
CA VAL A 85 17.22 21.15 -26.45
C VAL A 85 18.30 21.23 -27.53
N GLU A 86 19.57 21.02 -27.20
CA GLU A 86 20.68 20.97 -28.16
C GLU A 86 20.43 19.94 -29.28
N ARG A 87 20.09 18.70 -28.90
CA ARG A 87 19.78 17.64 -29.87
C ARG A 87 18.54 17.94 -30.72
N ALA A 88 17.60 18.72 -30.21
CA ALA A 88 16.43 19.15 -30.99
C ALA A 88 16.84 20.22 -32.01
N ALA A 89 17.67 21.19 -31.61
CA ALA A 89 18.22 22.20 -32.50
C ALA A 89 19.09 21.59 -33.62
N GLU A 90 19.89 20.57 -33.32
CA GLU A 90 20.69 19.85 -34.33
C GLU A 90 19.81 19.11 -35.35
N ARG A 91 18.69 18.52 -34.91
CA ARG A 91 17.81 17.72 -35.79
C ARG A 91 16.85 18.56 -36.62
N THR A 92 16.38 19.68 -36.07
CA THR A 92 15.38 20.55 -36.70
C THR A 92 15.75 22.01 -36.48
N PRO A 93 16.81 22.51 -37.15
CA PRO A 93 17.31 23.86 -36.93
C PRO A 93 16.31 24.94 -37.36
N ASP A 94 15.52 24.67 -38.38
CA ASP A 94 14.58 25.65 -38.97
C ASP A 94 13.17 25.59 -38.37
N ALA A 95 12.94 24.70 -37.39
CA ALA A 95 11.64 24.59 -36.75
C ALA A 95 11.41 25.72 -35.73
N THR A 96 10.24 26.36 -35.78
CA THR A 96 9.85 27.37 -34.79
C THR A 96 9.74 26.75 -33.40
N ALA A 97 10.67 27.11 -32.50
CA ALA A 97 10.74 26.56 -31.14
C ALA A 97 9.85 27.28 -30.12
N LEU A 98 9.60 28.58 -30.31
CA LEU A 98 8.81 29.44 -29.41
C LEU A 98 7.91 30.35 -30.23
N ARG A 99 6.74 30.73 -29.68
CA ARG A 99 5.76 31.65 -30.30
C ARG A 99 5.62 32.91 -29.46
#